data_AF-A0A318PPG8-F1
#
_entry.id   AF-A0A318PPG8-F1
#
_cell.length_a   1.000
_cell.length_b   1.000
_cell.length_c   1.000
_cell.angle_alpha   90.00
_cell.angle_beta   90.00
_cell.angle_gamma   90.00
#
_symmetry.space_group_name_H-M   'P 1'
#
loop_
_entity.id
_entity.type
_entity.pdbx_description
1 polymer ?
#
loop_
_entity_poly.entity_id
_entity_poly.type
_entity_poly.pdbx_seq_one_letter_code
_entity_poly.pdbx_strand_id
1 'polypeptide(L)'
;MLEDTAIAHDITDILKSDVSETIKQRLVNARVGQGQFRENLLERWNNTCAVTGCRIPEVLRASHIKAWKHSNDIERLDVHNGILLAASLDALFDEYLVTFKNDGTMRVNGRIEKNDLDNLRIPQGVRIHFQDQTKVYLKAHQAEFEKTSNGNSFDW
;
A
#
# COMPACT_ATOMS: atom_id res chain seq x y z
N MET A 1 -0.92 -15.47 15.66
CA MET A 1 -2.01 -15.82 16.61
C MET A 1 -3.21 -14.88 16.63
N LEU A 2 -3.12 -13.58 16.29
CA LEU A 2 -4.31 -12.72 16.08
C LEU A 2 -4.66 -12.54 14.59
N GLU A 3 -3.69 -12.59 13.68
CA GLU A 3 -3.94 -12.49 12.23
C GLU A 3 -4.49 -13.81 11.63
N ASP A 4 -4.05 -14.97 12.13
CA ASP A 4 -4.59 -16.29 11.76
C ASP A 4 -6.11 -16.40 11.97
N THR A 5 -6.62 -15.73 13.01
CA THR A 5 -8.05 -15.73 13.35
C THR A 5 -8.90 -14.83 12.45
N ALA A 6 -8.34 -13.71 11.96
CA ALA A 6 -9.08 -12.78 11.09
C ALA A 6 -9.22 -13.33 9.67
N ILE A 7 -8.15 -13.93 9.11
CA ILE A 7 -8.19 -14.57 7.79
C ILE A 7 -9.16 -15.77 7.81
N ALA A 8 -9.10 -16.60 8.86
CA ALA A 8 -9.98 -17.75 8.99
C ALA A 8 -11.47 -17.37 9.11
N HIS A 9 -11.76 -16.26 9.78
CA HIS A 9 -13.13 -15.76 9.90
C HIS A 9 -13.70 -15.33 8.55
N ASP A 10 -12.96 -14.51 7.79
CA ASP A 10 -13.41 -14.02 6.49
C ASP A 10 -13.57 -15.16 5.46
N ILE A 11 -12.67 -16.15 5.48
CA ILE A 11 -12.81 -17.35 4.64
C ILE A 11 -14.10 -18.11 5.00
N THR A 12 -14.41 -18.23 6.29
CA THR A 12 -15.63 -18.88 6.76
C THR A 12 -16.88 -18.15 6.26
N ASP A 13 -16.87 -16.82 6.27
CA ASP A 13 -17.99 -16.00 5.80
C ASP A 13 -18.15 -16.09 4.27
N ILE A 14 -17.04 -16.09 3.52
CA ILE A 14 -17.05 -16.31 2.07
C ILE A 14 -17.66 -17.68 1.74
N LEU A 15 -17.26 -18.74 2.45
CA LEU A 15 -17.78 -20.09 2.22
C LEU A 15 -19.28 -20.21 2.53
N LYS A 16 -19.79 -19.42 3.49
CA LYS A 16 -21.23 -19.37 3.85
C LYS A 16 -22.07 -18.47 2.95
N SER A 17 -21.45 -17.62 2.12
CA SER A 17 -22.19 -16.70 1.24
C SER A 17 -22.98 -17.43 0.14
N ASP A 18 -24.02 -16.79 -0.40
CA ASP A 18 -24.93 -17.37 -1.40
C ASP A 18 -24.46 -17.12 -2.85
N VAL A 19 -23.14 -17.13 -3.08
CA VAL A 19 -22.53 -17.00 -4.41
C VAL A 19 -22.13 -18.38 -4.97
N SER A 20 -21.91 -18.46 -6.28
CA SER A 20 -21.51 -19.73 -6.90
C SER A 20 -20.15 -20.23 -6.39
N GLU A 21 -19.94 -21.54 -6.43
CA GLU A 21 -18.70 -22.18 -5.94
C GLU A 21 -17.44 -21.60 -6.59
N THR A 22 -17.51 -21.29 -7.90
CA THR A 22 -16.41 -20.64 -8.62
C THR A 22 -16.10 -19.24 -8.08
N ILE A 23 -17.12 -18.48 -7.66
CA ILE A 23 -16.92 -17.15 -7.06
C ILE A 23 -16.34 -17.30 -5.66
N LYS A 24 -16.83 -18.26 -4.85
CA LYS A 24 -16.27 -18.55 -3.52
C LYS A 24 -14.79 -18.85 -3.59
N GLN A 25 -14.38 -19.76 -4.48
CA GLN A 25 -12.98 -20.13 -4.63
C GLN A 25 -12.09 -18.93 -5.01
N ARG A 26 -12.58 -18.05 -5.90
CA ARG A 26 -11.86 -16.83 -6.27
C ARG A 26 -11.70 -15.87 -5.09
N LEU A 27 -12.75 -15.68 -4.29
CA LEU A 27 -12.72 -14.82 -3.10
C LEU A 27 -11.78 -15.36 -2.03
N VAL A 28 -11.82 -16.67 -1.77
CA VAL A 28 -10.89 -17.34 -0.84
C VAL A 28 -9.45 -17.18 -1.32
N ASN A 29 -9.16 -17.47 -2.59
CA ASN A 29 -7.81 -17.33 -3.15
C ASN A 29 -7.30 -15.89 -3.05
N ALA A 30 -8.16 -14.90 -3.33
CA ALA A 30 -7.82 -13.50 -3.18
C ALA A 30 -7.53 -13.15 -1.71
N ARG A 31 -8.34 -13.65 -0.76
CA ARG A 31 -8.15 -13.39 0.67
C ARG A 31 -6.84 -13.98 1.19
N VAL A 32 -6.53 -15.22 0.82
CA VAL A 32 -5.26 -15.89 1.17
C VAL A 32 -4.08 -15.16 0.55
N GLY A 33 -4.17 -14.81 -0.74
CA GLY A 33 -3.11 -14.07 -1.43
C GLY A 33 -2.82 -12.71 -0.82
N GLN A 34 -3.87 -11.97 -0.39
CA GLN A 34 -3.70 -10.71 0.33
C GLN A 34 -3.07 -10.90 1.71
N GLY A 35 -3.41 -11.99 2.42
CA GLY A 35 -2.77 -12.35 3.69
C GLY A 35 -1.26 -12.57 3.52
N GLN A 36 -0.88 -13.42 2.55
CA GLN A 36 0.53 -13.70 2.26
C GLN A 36 1.30 -12.45 1.80
N PHE A 37 0.70 -11.63 0.94
CA PHE A 37 1.31 -10.38 0.50
C PHE A 37 1.58 -9.44 1.68
N ARG A 38 0.61 -9.33 2.61
CA ARG A 38 0.77 -8.53 3.83
C ARG A 38 1.88 -9.06 4.72
N GLU A 39 1.92 -10.36 4.98
CA GLU A 39 2.95 -11.00 5.81
C GLU A 39 4.36 -10.76 5.25
N ASN A 40 4.54 -10.97 3.94
CA ASN A 40 5.81 -10.73 3.25
C ASN A 40 6.25 -9.26 3.36
N LEU A 41 5.31 -8.32 3.29
CA LEU A 41 5.60 -6.89 3.46
C LEU A 41 5.95 -6.54 4.91
N LEU A 42 5.24 -7.10 5.89
CA LEU A 42 5.57 -6.92 7.31
C LEU A 42 7.00 -7.38 7.59
N GLU A 43 7.39 -8.53 7.06
CA GLU A 43 8.77 -9.05 7.19
C GLU A 43 9.77 -8.11 6.50
N ARG A 44 9.55 -7.76 5.22
CA ARG A 44 10.45 -6.90 4.44
C ARG A 44 10.71 -5.55 5.10
N TRP A 45 9.69 -4.97 5.74
CA TRP A 45 9.77 -3.66 6.38
C TRP A 45 9.98 -3.73 7.91
N ASN A 46 10.36 -4.89 8.45
CA ASN A 46 10.60 -5.10 9.88
C ASN A 46 9.44 -4.59 10.76
N ASN A 47 8.20 -4.88 10.36
CA ASN A 47 6.96 -4.45 11.03
C ASN A 47 6.90 -2.93 11.26
N THR A 48 7.47 -2.13 10.35
CA THR A 48 7.63 -0.69 10.52
C THR A 48 7.14 0.07 9.29
N CYS A 49 6.28 1.07 9.48
CA CYS A 49 5.89 1.99 8.42
C CYS A 49 7.12 2.64 7.79
N ALA A 50 7.22 2.59 6.46
CA ALA A 50 8.34 3.09 5.68
C ALA A 50 8.63 4.58 5.85
N VAL A 51 7.62 5.36 6.25
CA VAL A 51 7.73 6.83 6.40
C VAL A 51 7.70 7.26 7.87
N THR A 52 6.67 6.85 8.61
CA THR A 52 6.45 7.35 9.98
C THR A 52 7.22 6.59 11.05
N GLY A 53 7.77 5.42 10.73
CA GLY A 53 8.39 4.54 11.72
C GLY A 53 7.40 3.86 12.68
N CYS A 54 6.08 4.00 12.48
CA CYS A 54 5.06 3.34 13.29
C CYS A 54 5.21 1.82 13.23
N ARG A 55 5.07 1.15 14.39
CA ARG A 55 5.23 -0.31 14.53
C ARG A 55 3.97 -1.03 15.01
N ILE A 56 2.85 -0.33 15.16
CA ILE A 56 1.59 -0.90 15.64
C ILE A 56 0.96 -1.70 14.49
N PRO A 57 0.98 -3.05 14.49
CA PRO A 57 0.61 -3.85 13.32
C PRO A 57 -0.81 -3.58 12.79
N GLU A 58 -1.74 -3.25 13.70
CA GLU A 58 -3.16 -3.01 13.40
C GLU A 58 -3.39 -1.74 12.58
N VAL A 59 -2.49 -0.76 12.65
CA VAL A 59 -2.57 0.48 11.85
C VAL A 59 -1.71 0.42 10.59
N LEU A 60 -0.90 -0.62 10.43
CA LEU A 60 -0.07 -0.81 9.23
C LEU A 60 -0.90 -1.42 8.10
N ARG A 61 -0.64 -0.96 6.88
CA ARG A 61 -1.29 -1.39 5.64
C ARG A 61 -0.22 -1.81 4.64
N ALA A 62 -0.49 -2.94 4.00
CA ALA A 62 0.31 -3.46 2.90
C ALA A 62 -0.19 -2.81 1.61
N SER A 63 0.33 -1.62 1.31
CA SER A 63 -0.14 -0.77 0.22
C SER A 63 0.48 -1.23 -1.10
N HIS A 64 -0.32 -1.42 -2.15
CA HIS A 64 0.16 -1.75 -3.49
C HIS A 64 0.66 -0.49 -4.21
N ILE A 65 1.87 -0.53 -4.75
CA ILE A 65 2.43 0.58 -5.54
C ILE A 65 1.70 0.71 -6.87
N LYS A 66 1.61 -0.37 -7.63
CA LYS A 66 0.71 -0.48 -8.78
C LYS A 66 -0.61 -1.02 -8.28
N ALA A 67 -1.63 -0.17 -8.30
CA ALA A 67 -2.97 -0.48 -7.79
C ALA A 67 -3.47 -1.87 -8.22
N TRP A 68 -4.10 -2.60 -7.30
CA TRP A 68 -4.57 -3.97 -7.49
C TRP A 68 -5.38 -4.21 -8.78
N LYS A 69 -6.23 -3.23 -9.12
CA LYS A 69 -7.08 -3.25 -10.32
C LYS A 69 -6.29 -3.21 -11.64
N HIS A 70 -5.06 -2.69 -11.62
CA HIS A 70 -4.16 -2.60 -12.77
C HIS A 70 -3.08 -3.70 -12.76
N SER A 71 -3.01 -4.48 -11.68
CA SER A 71 -2.02 -5.54 -11.48
C SER A 71 -2.53 -6.90 -11.97
N ASN A 72 -1.67 -7.67 -12.62
CA ASN A 72 -1.91 -9.09 -12.91
C ASN A 72 -1.67 -9.95 -11.65
N ASP A 73 -1.98 -11.24 -11.71
CA ASP A 73 -1.92 -12.13 -10.54
C ASP A 73 -0.52 -12.31 -9.96
N ILE A 74 0.54 -12.20 -10.79
CA ILE A 74 1.94 -12.22 -10.31
C ILE A 74 2.25 -10.91 -9.58
N GLU A 75 1.93 -9.76 -10.18
CA GLU A 75 2.18 -8.43 -9.62
C GLU A 75 1.41 -8.19 -8.31
N ARG A 76 0.25 -8.83 -8.15
CA ARG A 76 -0.59 -8.76 -6.94
C ARG A 76 0.06 -9.40 -5.72
N LEU A 77 0.88 -10.42 -5.94
CA LEU A 77 1.58 -11.19 -4.90
C LEU A 77 3.06 -10.78 -4.76
N ASP A 78 3.57 -9.97 -5.68
CA ASP A 78 4.97 -9.53 -5.70
C ASP A 78 5.23 -8.50 -4.59
N VAL A 79 6.07 -8.87 -3.61
CA VAL A 79 6.48 -7.99 -2.50
C VAL A 79 7.14 -6.70 -2.99
N HIS A 80 7.73 -6.68 -4.19
CA HIS A 80 8.31 -5.48 -4.79
C HIS A 80 7.27 -4.46 -5.23
N ASN A 81 6.02 -4.89 -5.44
CA ASN A 81 4.86 -4.04 -5.72
C ASN A 81 4.20 -3.50 -4.44
N GLY A 82 4.93 -3.44 -3.33
CA GLY A 82 4.34 -3.07 -2.05
C GLY A 82 5.22 -2.17 -1.19
N ILE A 83 4.56 -1.33 -0.40
CA ILE A 83 5.15 -0.51 0.66
C ILE A 83 4.31 -0.68 1.92
N LEU A 84 4.97 -0.86 3.07
CA LEU A 84 4.27 -0.91 4.35
C LEU A 84 4.07 0.52 4.88
N LEU A 85 2.83 0.97 4.98
CA LEU A 85 2.47 2.34 5.35
C LEU A 85 1.53 2.36 6.57
N ALA A 86 1.51 3.47 7.30
CA ALA A 86 0.45 3.71 8.29
C ALA A 86 -0.86 4.06 7.55
N ALA A 87 -2.00 3.70 8.12
CA ALA A 87 -3.31 3.80 7.44
C ALA A 87 -3.64 5.18 6.85
N SER A 88 -3.25 6.28 7.50
CA SER A 88 -3.46 7.62 6.95
C SER A 88 -2.61 7.88 5.70
N LEU A 89 -1.37 7.40 5.71
CA LEU A 89 -0.44 7.57 4.59
C LEU A 89 -0.75 6.61 3.43
N ASP A 90 -1.19 5.40 3.75
CA ASP A 90 -1.77 4.45 2.79
C ASP A 90 -2.92 5.09 2.02
N ALA A 91 -3.87 5.71 2.71
CA ALA A 91 -4.98 6.41 2.07
C ALA A 91 -4.52 7.58 1.17
N LEU A 92 -3.51 8.34 1.58
CA LEU A 92 -2.93 9.39 0.73
C LEU A 92 -2.25 8.80 -0.52
N PHE A 93 -1.55 7.68 -0.36
CA PHE A 93 -0.81 7.05 -1.44
C PHE A 93 -1.77 6.42 -2.46
N ASP A 94 -2.76 5.64 -2.02
CA ASP A 94 -3.76 4.99 -2.86
C ASP A 94 -4.60 5.99 -3.69
N GLU A 95 -4.87 7.18 -3.14
CA GLU A 95 -5.57 8.28 -3.81
C GLU A 95 -4.64 9.17 -4.68
N TYR A 96 -3.38 8.76 -4.85
CA TYR A 96 -2.35 9.50 -5.57
C TYR A 96 -2.15 10.94 -5.06
N LEU A 97 -2.41 11.18 -3.77
CA LEU A 97 -2.12 12.45 -3.09
C LEU A 97 -0.65 12.58 -2.73
N VAL A 98 0.02 11.46 -2.53
CA VAL A 98 1.47 11.39 -2.36
C VAL A 98 2.05 10.31 -3.25
N THR A 99 3.29 10.47 -3.65
CA THR A 99 4.09 9.44 -4.34
C THR A 99 5.55 9.57 -3.89
N PHE A 100 6.44 8.73 -4.41
CA PHE A 100 7.87 8.86 -4.14
C PHE A 100 8.65 9.00 -5.43
N LYS A 101 9.75 9.76 -5.40
CA LYS A 101 10.76 9.79 -6.46
C LYS A 101 11.64 8.54 -6.39
N ASN A 102 12.41 8.29 -7.45
CA ASN A 102 13.36 7.16 -7.51
C ASN A 102 14.48 7.25 -6.46
N ASP A 103 14.75 8.45 -5.95
CA ASP A 103 15.71 8.71 -4.86
C ASP A 103 15.10 8.52 -3.46
N GLY A 104 13.82 8.17 -3.38
CA GLY A 104 13.11 7.94 -2.12
C GLY A 104 12.41 9.14 -1.53
N THR A 105 12.60 10.34 -2.07
CA THR A 105 11.96 11.57 -1.57
C THR A 105 10.45 11.51 -1.84
N MET A 106 9.64 11.87 -0.86
CA MET A 106 8.19 11.95 -1.03
C MET A 106 7.80 13.20 -1.81
N ARG A 107 6.89 13.04 -2.77
CA ARG A 107 6.21 14.13 -3.48
C ARG A 107 4.77 14.18 -3.06
N VAL A 108 4.28 15.38 -2.81
CA VAL A 108 2.91 15.63 -2.35
C VAL A 108 2.19 16.46 -3.40
N ASN A 109 0.94 16.09 -3.68
CA ASN A 109 0.05 16.84 -4.55
C ASN A 109 -0.21 18.24 -3.96
N GLY A 110 -0.08 19.29 -4.77
CA GLY A 110 -0.16 20.67 -4.33
C GLY A 110 -1.54 21.12 -3.82
N ARG A 111 -2.57 20.26 -3.88
CA ARG A 111 -3.86 20.48 -3.21
C ARG A 111 -3.83 20.17 -1.71
N ILE A 112 -2.77 19.53 -1.21
CA ILE A 112 -2.61 19.21 0.21
C ILE A 112 -1.78 20.31 0.87
N GLU A 113 -2.32 20.89 1.95
CA GLU A 113 -1.59 21.88 2.72
C GLU A 113 -0.56 21.21 3.65
N LYS A 114 0.56 21.89 3.86
CA LYS A 114 1.61 21.41 4.78
C LYS A 114 1.08 21.16 6.20
N ASN A 115 0.14 22.00 6.64
CA ASN A 115 -0.49 21.88 7.95
C ASN A 115 -1.30 20.57 8.08
N ASP A 116 -1.91 20.07 7.01
CA ASP A 116 -2.63 18.79 7.04
C ASP A 116 -1.67 17.61 7.20
N LEU A 117 -0.51 17.66 6.54
CA LEU A 117 0.54 16.66 6.72
C LEU A 117 1.10 16.68 8.15
N ASP A 118 1.28 17.87 8.72
CA ASP A 118 1.71 18.04 10.11
C ASP A 118 0.65 17.51 11.11
N ASN A 119 -0.64 17.76 10.86
CA ASN A 119 -1.75 17.22 11.65
C ASN A 119 -1.80 15.69 11.59
N LEU A 120 -1.47 15.11 10.43
CA LEU A 120 -1.32 13.66 10.23
C LEU A 120 0.02 13.11 10.74
N ARG A 121 0.90 13.98 11.27
CA ARG A 121 2.23 13.63 11.78
C ARG A 121 3.11 12.95 10.74
N ILE A 122 3.03 13.37 9.48
CA ILE A 122 3.88 12.86 8.40
C ILE A 122 5.24 13.57 8.46
N PRO A 123 6.35 12.87 8.76
CA PRO A 123 7.66 13.50 8.88
C PRO A 123 8.17 14.07 7.56
N GLN A 124 8.83 15.22 7.64
CA GLN A 124 9.51 15.87 6.50
C GLN A 124 10.89 15.26 6.26
N GLY A 125 11.36 15.33 5.01
CA GLY A 125 12.72 14.98 4.61
C GLY A 125 13.03 13.47 4.67
N VAL A 126 12.01 12.62 4.80
CA VAL A 126 12.20 11.17 4.79
C VAL A 126 12.56 10.70 3.39
N ARG A 127 13.57 9.82 3.31
CA ARG A 127 13.98 9.17 2.07
C ARG A 127 13.91 7.66 2.20
N ILE A 128 13.09 7.04 1.37
CA ILE A 128 12.94 5.59 1.32
C ILE A 128 13.91 5.00 0.29
N HIS A 129 14.70 4.00 0.69
CA HIS A 129 15.50 3.27 -0.27
C HIS A 129 14.65 2.23 -1.02
N PHE A 130 14.43 2.45 -2.32
CA PHE A 130 13.74 1.48 -3.19
C PHE A 130 14.73 0.64 -3.99
N GLN A 131 14.47 -0.67 -4.01
CA GLN A 131 15.12 -1.60 -4.95
C GLN A 131 14.66 -1.35 -6.38
N ASP A 132 15.46 -1.75 -7.36
CA ASP A 132 15.18 -1.48 -8.77
C ASP A 132 13.88 -2.14 -9.27
N GLN A 133 13.55 -3.32 -8.74
CA GLN A 133 12.28 -4.00 -8.99
C GLN A 133 11.09 -3.16 -8.52
N THR A 134 11.20 -2.55 -7.33
CA THR A 134 10.16 -1.67 -6.78
C THR A 134 9.99 -0.40 -7.61
N LYS A 135 11.08 0.15 -8.16
CA LYS A 135 11.03 1.35 -9.03
C LYS A 135 10.23 1.11 -10.31
N VAL A 136 10.11 -0.13 -10.79
CA VAL A 136 9.26 -0.44 -11.96
C VAL A 136 7.79 -0.13 -11.66
N TYR A 137 7.29 -0.56 -10.50
CA TYR A 137 5.93 -0.26 -10.06
C TYR A 137 5.75 1.21 -9.73
N LEU A 138 6.77 1.84 -9.12
CA LEU A 138 6.70 3.25 -8.74
C LEU A 138 6.52 4.18 -9.94
N LYS A 139 7.07 3.83 -11.11
CA LYS A 139 6.82 4.56 -12.37
C LYS A 139 5.33 4.58 -12.75
N ALA A 140 4.63 3.46 -12.56
CA ALA A 140 3.19 3.39 -12.84
C ALA A 140 2.39 4.27 -11.86
N HIS A 141 2.75 4.23 -10.58
CA HIS A 141 2.13 5.08 -9.56
C HIS A 141 2.37 6.58 -9.81
N GLN A 142 3.61 6.96 -10.15
CA GLN A 142 3.98 8.33 -10.52
C GLN A 142 3.15 8.82 -11.73
N ALA A 143 2.92 7.98 -12.73
CA ALA A 143 2.11 8.36 -13.89
C ALA A 143 0.65 8.70 -13.52
N GLU A 144 0.04 7.99 -12.57
CA GLU A 144 -1.28 8.33 -12.06
C GLU A 144 -1.25 9.59 -11.18
N PHE A 145 -0.24 9.71 -10.31
CA PHE A 145 -0.01 10.92 -9.51
C PHE A 145 0.05 12.18 -10.38
N GLU A 146 0.79 12.18 -11.49
CA GLU A 146 0.91 13.37 -12.34
C GLU A 146 -0.41 13.79 -13.00
N LYS A 147 -1.33 12.85 -13.26
CA LYS A 147 -2.67 13.18 -13.76
C LYS A 147 -3.51 13.92 -12.71
N THR A 148 -3.29 13.62 -11.43
CA THR A 148 -4.03 14.25 -10.32
C THR A 148 -3.37 15.54 -9.82
N SER A 149 -2.05 15.67 -9.99
CA SER A 149 -1.29 16.84 -9.56
C SER A 149 -1.46 18.02 -10.53
N ASN A 150 -1.72 17.74 -11.82
CA ASN A 150 -1.72 18.74 -12.89
C ASN A 150 -0.43 19.60 -12.89
N GLY A 151 0.71 18.99 -12.52
CA GLY A 151 1.99 19.68 -12.39
C GLY A 151 2.17 20.51 -11.10
N ASN A 152 1.14 20.61 -10.25
CA ASN A 152 1.23 21.25 -8.95
C ASN A 152 1.58 20.21 -7.87
N SER A 153 2.81 20.23 -7.40
CA SER A 153 3.30 19.34 -6.33
C SER A 153 4.57 19.89 -5.70
N PHE A 154 4.93 19.39 -4.52
CA PHE A 154 6.16 19.75 -3.84
C PHE A 154 6.84 18.52 -3.23
N ASP A 155 8.15 18.61 -3.03
CA ASP A 155 8.90 17.63 -2.23
C ASP A 155 8.62 17.89 -0.74
N TRP A 156 8.37 16.82 0.01
CA TRP A 156 8.13 16.83 1.46
C TRP A 156 9.23 16.08 2.19
#